data_AF-A0ABD0SN53-F1
#
_entry.id   AF-A0ABD0SN53-F1
#
_cell.length_a   1.000
_cell.length_b   1.000
_cell.length_c   1.000
_cell.angle_alpha   90.00
_cell.angle_beta   90.00
_cell.angle_gamma   90.00
#
_symmetry.space_group_name_H-M   'P 1'
#
loop_
_entity.id
_entity.type
_entity.pdbx_description
1 polymer ?
#
loop_
_entity_poly.entity_id
_entity_poly.type
_entity_poly.pdbx_seq_one_letter_code
_entity_poly.pdbx_strand_id
1 'polypeptide(L)'
;MKKFEFSDEKKETTKFTGPTFYAVYKEAEFLRSSENVEKILSRGHELRQSLKTVAPGECVVVDKMWLERNTPLLVKNTSGANIPVEQYEFTYNRLTGLVAAYAFDNRLRFPSIKSSEAEALGLKWNNEDETGCKLYLSAVSGTEHFTQFTFYPLLCALRKLLLKKITIPLVLKIAKIKNNEGMHMAAVLMDNYVLTNELWERFPGSSKTDLRTMLSTAPKELKKVFVKTN
;
A
#
# COMPACT_ATOMS: atom_id res chain seq x y z
N MET A 1 -9.33 -2.16 -43.78
CA MET A 1 -8.39 -1.21 -43.16
C MET A 1 -9.11 -0.58 -41.96
N LYS A 2 -8.62 -0.78 -40.72
CA LYS A 2 -9.25 -0.16 -39.53
C LYS A 2 -8.91 1.32 -39.50
N LYS A 3 -9.93 2.18 -39.49
CA LYS A 3 -9.77 3.63 -39.31
C LYS A 3 -9.51 3.90 -37.82
N PHE A 4 -8.57 4.81 -37.56
CA PHE A 4 -8.30 5.34 -36.23
C PHE A 4 -9.18 6.58 -36.01
N GLU A 5 -9.84 6.66 -34.86
CA GLU A 5 -10.67 7.79 -34.46
C GLU A 5 -10.14 8.34 -33.12
N PHE A 6 -10.02 9.67 -33.02
CA PHE A 6 -9.72 10.35 -31.78
C PHE A 6 -11.00 10.44 -30.94
N SER A 7 -10.95 10.07 -29.65
CA SER A 7 -12.06 10.34 -28.73
C SER A 7 -11.79 11.64 -27.98
N ASP A 8 -12.64 12.65 -28.20
CA ASP A 8 -12.57 13.95 -27.51
C ASP A 8 -13.17 13.93 -26.09
N GLU A 9 -13.64 12.79 -25.60
CA GLU A 9 -14.18 12.66 -24.25
C GLU A 9 -13.04 12.62 -23.23
N LYS A 10 -12.70 13.79 -22.66
CA LYS A 10 -12.14 13.84 -21.30
C LYS A 10 -13.20 13.29 -20.36
N LYS A 11 -13.20 11.97 -20.12
CA LYS A 11 -13.92 11.41 -18.97
C LYS A 11 -13.40 12.10 -17.72
N GLU A 12 -14.24 12.91 -17.09
CA GLU A 12 -14.06 13.40 -15.73
C GLU A 12 -14.02 12.19 -14.81
N THR A 13 -12.83 11.60 -14.69
CA THR A 13 -12.60 10.53 -13.73
C THR A 13 -12.40 11.22 -12.39
N THR A 14 -13.39 11.11 -11.51
CA THR A 14 -13.21 11.38 -10.10
C THR A 14 -11.94 10.63 -9.66
N LYS A 15 -11.01 11.33 -8.97
CA LYS A 15 -9.72 10.72 -8.59
C LYS A 15 -9.91 9.72 -7.47
N PHE A 16 -9.41 8.49 -7.64
CA PHE A 16 -9.39 7.49 -6.58
C PHE A 16 -8.70 8.04 -5.32
N THR A 17 -9.32 7.82 -4.16
CA THR A 17 -8.71 8.05 -2.85
C THR A 17 -8.91 6.82 -1.98
N GLY A 18 -7.90 6.43 -1.21
CA GLY A 18 -8.05 5.30 -0.27
C GLY A 18 -9.10 5.55 0.82
N PRO A 19 -9.28 6.77 1.38
CA PRO A 19 -10.35 7.05 2.33
C PRO A 19 -11.75 6.79 1.76
N THR A 20 -12.05 7.26 0.54
CA THR A 20 -13.34 6.99 -0.10
C THR A 20 -13.52 5.51 -0.36
N PHE A 21 -12.48 4.84 -0.88
CA PHE A 21 -12.51 3.40 -1.14
C PHE A 21 -12.74 2.58 0.13
N TYR A 22 -12.07 2.96 1.23
CA TYR A 22 -12.26 2.35 2.54
C TYR A 22 -13.69 2.55 3.06
N ALA A 23 -14.22 3.78 2.98
CA ALA A 23 -15.57 4.08 3.43
C ALA A 23 -16.64 3.25 2.70
N VAL A 24 -16.44 3.00 1.40
CA VAL A 24 -17.35 2.18 0.58
C VAL A 24 -17.24 0.69 0.93
N TYR A 25 -16.02 0.17 1.09
CA TYR A 25 -15.80 -1.28 1.15
C TYR A 25 -15.49 -1.85 2.53
N LYS A 26 -15.36 -1.05 3.59
CA LYS A 26 -15.08 -1.55 4.95
C LYS A 26 -16.12 -2.55 5.48
N GLU A 27 -17.34 -2.52 4.95
CA GLU A 27 -18.42 -3.44 5.33
C GLU A 27 -18.53 -4.68 4.43
N ALA A 28 -17.63 -4.83 3.44
CA ALA A 28 -17.66 -5.94 2.48
C ALA A 28 -17.60 -7.31 3.18
N GLU A 29 -18.37 -8.26 2.67
CA GLU A 29 -18.59 -9.57 3.31
C GLU A 29 -17.26 -10.31 3.55
N PHE A 30 -16.35 -10.29 2.57
CA PHE A 30 -15.07 -10.98 2.69
C PHE A 30 -14.19 -10.46 3.85
N LEU A 31 -14.33 -9.20 4.27
CA LEU A 31 -13.56 -8.63 5.39
C LEU A 31 -14.05 -9.11 6.76
N ARG A 32 -15.27 -9.65 6.85
CA ARG A 32 -15.84 -10.19 8.10
C ARG A 32 -15.18 -11.50 8.50
N SER A 33 -14.66 -12.26 7.53
CA SER A 33 -13.90 -13.49 7.78
C SER A 33 -12.44 -13.16 8.09
N SER A 34 -11.99 -13.51 9.30
CA SER A 34 -10.58 -13.34 9.68
C SER A 34 -9.64 -14.18 8.81
N GLU A 35 -10.09 -15.35 8.35
CA GLU A 35 -9.33 -16.20 7.44
C GLU A 35 -9.07 -15.49 6.10
N ASN A 36 -10.07 -14.81 5.54
CA ASN A 36 -9.92 -14.09 4.27
C ASN A 36 -8.92 -12.94 4.41
N VAL A 37 -9.03 -12.17 5.49
CA VAL A 37 -8.10 -11.07 5.81
C VAL A 37 -6.67 -11.62 5.91
N GLU A 38 -6.45 -12.67 6.70
CA GLU A 38 -5.13 -13.28 6.86
C GLU A 38 -4.60 -13.87 5.55
N LYS A 39 -5.44 -14.55 4.77
CA LYS A 39 -5.06 -15.15 3.48
C LYS A 39 -4.61 -14.09 2.48
N ILE A 40 -5.30 -12.96 2.39
CA ILE A 40 -4.90 -11.85 1.51
C ILE A 40 -3.55 -11.25 1.96
N LEU A 41 -3.36 -11.03 3.27
CA LEU A 41 -2.13 -10.43 3.80
C LEU A 41 -0.91 -11.35 3.70
N SER A 42 -1.09 -12.65 3.94
CA SER A 42 0.00 -13.64 3.96
C SER A 42 0.31 -14.21 2.57
N ARG A 43 -0.70 -14.34 1.70
CA ARG A 43 -0.58 -15.01 0.39
C ARG A 43 -0.92 -14.10 -0.79
N GLY A 44 -0.99 -12.78 -0.59
CA GLY A 44 -1.24 -11.82 -1.66
C GLY A 44 -0.28 -11.94 -2.86
N HIS A 45 0.95 -12.39 -2.64
CA HIS A 45 1.89 -12.65 -3.72
C HIS A 45 1.42 -13.73 -4.71
N GLU A 46 0.63 -14.72 -4.27
CA GLU A 46 0.03 -15.73 -5.15
C GLU A 46 -1.05 -15.11 -6.05
N LEU A 47 -1.92 -14.25 -5.48
CA LEU A 47 -2.88 -13.48 -6.28
C LEU A 47 -2.15 -12.61 -7.31
N ARG A 48 -1.04 -11.98 -6.92
CA ARG A 48 -0.23 -11.18 -7.83
C ARG A 48 0.37 -12.01 -8.96
N GLN A 49 0.74 -13.27 -8.71
CA GLN A 49 1.22 -14.19 -9.75
C GLN A 49 0.07 -14.63 -10.66
N SER A 50 -1.10 -14.98 -10.10
CA SER A 50 -2.30 -15.32 -10.86
C SER A 50 -2.75 -14.16 -11.77
N LEU A 51 -2.66 -12.91 -11.33
CA LEU A 51 -2.97 -11.75 -12.19
C LEU A 51 -2.05 -11.65 -13.41
N LYS A 52 -0.83 -12.19 -13.38
CA LYS A 52 0.08 -12.20 -14.53
C LYS A 52 -0.30 -13.23 -15.60
N THR A 53 -1.20 -14.17 -15.28
CA THR A 53 -1.64 -15.20 -16.23
C THR A 53 -2.85 -14.75 -17.06
N VAL A 54 -3.47 -13.62 -16.71
CA VAL A 54 -4.59 -13.02 -17.47
C VAL A 54 -4.13 -11.75 -18.18
N ALA A 55 -4.84 -11.33 -19.23
CA ALA A 55 -4.42 -10.16 -20.00
C ALA A 55 -4.60 -8.85 -19.20
N PRO A 56 -3.81 -7.80 -19.48
CA PRO A 56 -4.03 -6.48 -18.89
C PRO A 56 -5.46 -5.98 -19.15
N GLY A 57 -6.14 -5.52 -18.10
CA GLY A 57 -7.54 -5.10 -18.14
C GLY A 57 -8.54 -6.17 -17.73
N GLU A 58 -8.17 -7.46 -17.77
CA GLU A 58 -9.02 -8.56 -17.32
C GLU A 58 -9.01 -8.72 -15.79
N CYS A 59 -10.02 -9.41 -15.27
CA CYS A 59 -10.20 -9.64 -13.85
C CYS A 59 -10.01 -11.12 -13.47
N VAL A 60 -9.42 -11.34 -12.31
CA VAL A 60 -9.44 -12.64 -11.62
C VAL A 60 -10.51 -12.61 -10.54
N VAL A 61 -11.33 -13.66 -10.49
CA VAL A 61 -12.29 -13.88 -9.40
C VAL A 61 -11.53 -14.48 -8.22
N VAL A 62 -11.66 -13.89 -7.03
CA VAL A 62 -11.08 -14.46 -5.81
C VAL A 62 -12.06 -15.47 -5.22
N ASP A 63 -11.66 -16.75 -5.23
CA ASP A 63 -12.52 -17.86 -4.81
C ASP A 63 -13.11 -17.66 -3.41
N LYS A 64 -14.43 -17.87 -3.29
CA LYS A 64 -15.23 -17.77 -2.06
C LYS A 64 -15.16 -16.42 -1.33
N MET A 65 -14.73 -15.35 -2.00
CA MET A 65 -14.72 -13.99 -1.43
C MET A 65 -15.73 -13.12 -2.16
N TRP A 66 -16.61 -12.49 -1.39
CA TRP A 66 -17.75 -11.71 -1.88
C TRP A 66 -17.70 -10.29 -1.31
N LEU A 67 -18.11 -9.31 -2.11
CA LEU A 67 -18.32 -7.93 -1.65
C LEU A 67 -19.62 -7.83 -0.85
N GLU A 68 -20.66 -8.46 -1.37
CA GLU A 68 -21.99 -8.60 -0.79
C GLU A 68 -22.64 -9.86 -1.38
N ARG A 69 -23.86 -10.18 -0.94
CA ARG A 69 -24.58 -11.38 -1.38
C ARG A 69 -24.65 -11.45 -2.92
N ASN A 70 -24.05 -12.49 -3.49
CA ASN A 70 -23.98 -12.77 -4.93
C ASN A 70 -23.10 -11.82 -5.77
N THR A 71 -22.30 -10.93 -5.15
CA THR A 71 -21.35 -10.07 -5.85
C THR A 71 -19.90 -10.52 -5.55
N PRO A 72 -19.23 -11.25 -6.46
CA PRO A 72 -17.91 -11.80 -6.18
C PRO A 72 -16.83 -10.72 -6.13
N LEU A 73 -15.75 -10.99 -5.39
CA LEU A 73 -14.56 -10.14 -5.40
C LEU A 73 -13.78 -10.35 -6.70
N LEU A 74 -13.77 -9.32 -7.55
CA LEU A 74 -13.05 -9.30 -8.83
C LEU A 74 -11.81 -8.39 -8.72
N VAL A 75 -10.64 -8.89 -9.08
CA VAL A 75 -9.39 -8.12 -9.04
C VAL A 75 -8.84 -7.95 -10.45
N LYS A 76 -8.73 -6.70 -10.90
CA LYS A 76 -8.27 -6.32 -12.23
C LYS A 76 -6.75 -6.39 -12.36
N ASN A 77 -6.26 -7.02 -13.43
CA ASN A 77 -4.86 -7.00 -13.81
C ASN A 77 -4.52 -5.66 -14.46
N THR A 78 -3.71 -4.86 -13.77
CA THR A 78 -3.25 -3.54 -14.26
C THR A 78 -1.76 -3.56 -14.62
N SER A 79 -1.16 -4.74 -14.82
CA SER A 79 0.24 -4.84 -15.23
C SER A 79 0.41 -4.50 -16.72
N GLY A 80 1.53 -3.87 -17.08
CA GLY A 80 1.95 -3.72 -18.48
C GLY A 80 1.36 -2.58 -19.30
N ALA A 81 0.37 -1.81 -18.82
CA ALA A 81 -0.17 -0.66 -19.55
C ALA A 81 -0.87 0.36 -18.62
N ASN A 82 -1.12 1.58 -19.14
CA ASN A 82 -2.05 2.55 -18.55
C ASN A 82 -3.50 2.06 -18.69
N ILE A 83 -3.81 0.95 -18.02
CA ILE A 83 -5.16 0.41 -17.98
C ILE A 83 -6.04 1.39 -17.20
N PRO A 84 -7.15 1.87 -17.79
CA PRO A 84 -8.10 2.68 -17.05
C PRO A 84 -8.70 1.84 -15.92
N VAL A 85 -8.67 2.41 -14.71
CA VAL A 85 -9.21 1.78 -13.51
C VAL A 85 -10.23 2.72 -12.90
N GLU A 86 -11.49 2.32 -12.92
CA GLU A 86 -12.59 3.04 -12.30
C GLU A 86 -12.41 3.07 -10.77
N GLN A 87 -13.02 4.04 -10.08
CA GLN A 87 -12.77 4.23 -8.65
C GLN A 87 -13.16 3.04 -7.77
N TYR A 88 -14.23 2.34 -8.17
CA TYR A 88 -14.79 1.19 -7.47
C TYR A 88 -14.06 -0.12 -7.80
N GLU A 89 -13.21 -0.14 -8.83
CA GLU A 89 -12.53 -1.37 -9.23
C GLU A 89 -11.40 -1.73 -8.26
N PHE A 90 -11.32 -3.02 -7.94
CA PHE A 90 -10.21 -3.56 -7.16
C PHE A 90 -9.04 -3.87 -8.09
N THR A 91 -7.88 -3.36 -7.70
CA THR A 91 -6.57 -3.82 -8.20
C THR A 91 -5.86 -4.52 -7.05
N TYR A 92 -4.78 -5.23 -7.33
CA TYR A 92 -3.97 -5.88 -6.30
C TYR A 92 -3.65 -4.92 -5.13
N ASN A 93 -3.06 -3.75 -5.43
CA ASN A 93 -2.70 -2.77 -4.39
C ASN A 93 -3.93 -2.21 -3.65
N ARG A 94 -5.04 -1.95 -4.35
CA ARG A 94 -6.25 -1.42 -3.70
C ARG A 94 -6.85 -2.46 -2.73
N LEU A 95 -6.87 -3.73 -3.12
CA LEU A 95 -7.34 -4.83 -2.28
C LEU A 95 -6.45 -5.00 -1.04
N THR A 96 -5.14 -5.16 -1.22
CA THR A 96 -4.23 -5.40 -0.09
C THR A 96 -4.16 -4.19 0.85
N GLY A 97 -4.20 -2.98 0.31
CA GLY A 97 -4.28 -1.75 1.10
C GLY A 97 -5.58 -1.63 1.90
N LEU A 98 -6.73 -1.98 1.29
CA LEU A 98 -8.03 -2.02 1.98
C LEU A 98 -8.02 -3.02 3.14
N VAL A 99 -7.54 -4.24 2.90
CA VAL A 99 -7.47 -5.29 3.92
C VAL A 99 -6.53 -4.89 5.06
N ALA A 100 -5.40 -4.26 4.75
CA ALA A 100 -4.50 -3.74 5.76
C ALA A 100 -5.14 -2.62 6.59
N ALA A 101 -5.82 -1.65 5.97
CA ALA A 101 -6.55 -0.60 6.68
C ALA A 101 -7.64 -1.18 7.59
N TYR A 102 -8.41 -2.15 7.08
CA TYR A 102 -9.43 -2.83 7.85
C TYR A 102 -8.86 -3.59 9.05
N ALA A 103 -7.76 -4.32 8.85
CA ALA A 103 -7.08 -5.05 9.91
C ALA A 103 -6.50 -4.11 10.97
N PHE A 104 -6.04 -2.91 10.60
CA PHE A 104 -5.55 -1.91 11.53
C PHE A 104 -6.67 -1.33 12.41
N ASP A 105 -7.75 -0.85 11.80
CA ASP A 105 -8.90 -0.30 12.54
C ASP A 105 -9.53 -1.34 13.48
N ASN A 106 -9.45 -2.62 13.12
CA ASN A 106 -9.99 -3.73 13.89
C ASN A 106 -8.90 -4.57 14.57
N ARG A 107 -7.70 -4.02 14.84
CA ARG A 107 -6.52 -4.79 15.28
C ARG A 107 -6.78 -5.74 16.45
N LEU A 108 -7.64 -5.35 17.40
CA LEU A 108 -7.94 -6.15 18.58
C LEU A 108 -8.70 -7.44 18.23
N ARG A 109 -9.44 -7.47 17.10
CA ARG A 109 -10.11 -8.68 16.58
C ARG A 109 -9.13 -9.69 15.97
N PHE A 110 -7.89 -9.26 15.72
CA PHE A 110 -6.87 -10.01 15.00
C PHE A 110 -5.68 -10.29 15.92
N PRO A 111 -5.76 -11.29 16.83
CA PRO A 111 -4.69 -11.57 17.78
C PRO A 111 -3.40 -12.06 17.09
N SER A 112 -3.53 -12.71 15.94
CA SER A 112 -2.40 -13.27 15.20
C SER A 112 -2.67 -13.19 13.69
N ILE A 113 -2.21 -12.12 13.04
CA ILE A 113 -2.21 -12.04 11.57
C ILE A 113 -0.79 -12.09 11.04
N LYS A 114 -0.66 -12.63 9.83
CA LYS A 114 0.61 -12.69 9.10
C LYS A 114 0.54 -11.88 7.83
N SER A 115 1.55 -11.06 7.61
CA SER A 115 1.78 -10.33 6.36
C SER A 115 3.13 -10.70 5.81
N SER A 116 3.14 -11.30 4.61
CA SER A 116 4.41 -11.69 3.97
C SER A 116 5.32 -10.49 3.70
N GLU A 117 4.74 -9.30 3.46
CA GLU A 117 5.52 -8.09 3.22
C GLU A 117 6.14 -7.52 4.50
N ALA A 118 5.43 -7.61 5.63
CA ALA A 118 5.94 -7.16 6.93
C ALA A 118 7.01 -8.13 7.47
N GLU A 119 6.78 -9.43 7.35
CA GLU A 119 7.74 -10.47 7.73
C GLU A 119 9.03 -10.36 6.92
N ALA A 120 8.93 -10.01 5.63
CA ALA A 120 10.10 -9.74 4.78
C ALA A 120 10.94 -8.54 5.26
N LEU A 121 10.40 -7.67 6.11
CA LEU A 121 11.10 -6.59 6.79
C LEU A 121 11.52 -6.94 8.23
N GLY A 122 11.19 -8.15 8.70
CA GLY A 122 11.44 -8.62 10.06
C GLY A 122 10.52 -8.02 11.12
N LEU A 123 9.43 -7.37 10.71
CA LEU A 123 8.43 -6.83 11.64
C LEU A 123 7.56 -7.96 12.21
N LYS A 124 7.07 -7.77 13.43
CA LYS A 124 6.17 -8.71 14.12
C LYS A 124 4.85 -8.02 14.45
N TRP A 125 3.77 -8.79 14.38
CA TRP A 125 2.45 -8.32 14.77
C TRP A 125 2.31 -8.41 16.30
N ASN A 126 1.76 -7.35 16.89
CA ASN A 126 1.31 -7.31 18.27
C ASN A 126 0.06 -6.41 18.31
N ASN A 127 -1.14 -6.99 18.39
CA ASN A 127 -2.41 -6.27 18.33
C ASN A 127 -2.61 -5.24 19.47
N GLU A 128 -1.85 -5.33 20.56
CA GLU A 128 -1.89 -4.38 21.66
C GLU A 128 -1.01 -3.15 21.41
N ASP A 129 0.04 -3.26 20.59
CA ASP A 129 0.93 -2.15 20.23
C ASP A 129 0.41 -1.47 18.96
N GLU A 130 -0.42 -0.43 19.12
CA GLU A 130 -1.00 0.31 18.01
C GLU A 130 0.05 0.85 17.02
N THR A 131 1.16 1.39 17.53
CA THR A 131 2.23 1.93 16.69
C THR A 131 2.94 0.81 15.93
N GLY A 132 3.17 -0.33 16.60
CA GLY A 132 3.71 -1.55 16.00
C GLY A 132 2.79 -2.10 14.92
N CYS A 133 1.49 -2.23 15.17
CA CYS A 133 0.48 -2.62 14.18
C CYS A 133 0.48 -1.72 12.96
N LYS A 134 0.53 -0.40 13.19
CA LYS A 134 0.54 0.60 12.12
C LYS A 134 1.77 0.43 11.23
N LEU A 135 2.95 0.27 11.83
CA LEU A 135 4.19 0.02 11.10
C LEU A 135 4.17 -1.32 10.36
N TYR A 136 3.70 -2.38 11.03
CA TYR A 136 3.56 -3.72 10.47
C TYR A 136 2.70 -3.70 9.20
N LEU A 137 1.49 -3.14 9.28
CA LEU A 137 0.56 -3.10 8.15
C LEU A 137 0.98 -2.10 7.08
N SER A 138 1.70 -1.03 7.43
CA SER A 138 2.28 -0.10 6.44
C SER A 138 3.32 -0.74 5.52
N ALA A 139 3.83 -1.93 5.85
CA ALA A 139 4.65 -2.70 4.93
C ALA A 139 3.85 -3.26 3.74
N VAL A 140 2.52 -3.33 3.81
CA VAL A 140 1.68 -3.92 2.75
C VAL A 140 1.52 -2.94 1.58
N SER A 141 1.68 -3.45 0.35
CA SER A 141 1.48 -2.67 -0.87
C SER A 141 0.08 -2.06 -0.93
N GLY A 142 -0.02 -0.79 -1.33
CA GLY A 142 -1.29 -0.06 -1.45
C GLY A 142 -1.71 0.71 -0.21
N THR A 143 -1.08 0.48 0.94
CA THR A 143 -1.34 1.24 2.17
C THR A 143 -0.97 2.72 2.05
N GLU A 144 -0.11 3.08 1.10
CA GLU A 144 0.22 4.46 0.76
C GLU A 144 -0.97 5.30 0.27
N HIS A 145 -2.10 4.67 -0.03
CA HIS A 145 -3.33 5.38 -0.40
C HIS A 145 -4.27 5.67 0.77
N PHE A 146 -4.03 5.07 1.95
CA PHE A 146 -4.94 5.11 3.09
C PHE A 146 -4.38 6.02 4.18
N THR A 147 -5.18 7.01 4.58
CA THR A 147 -4.76 8.09 5.50
C THR A 147 -4.33 7.59 6.86
N GLN A 148 -4.88 6.46 7.31
CA GLN A 148 -4.56 5.81 8.56
C GLN A 148 -3.05 5.59 8.70
N PHE A 149 -2.34 5.26 7.61
CA PHE A 149 -0.92 4.92 7.64
C PHE A 149 0.02 6.12 7.45
N THR A 150 -0.48 7.27 7.00
CA THR A 150 0.31 8.51 6.85
C THR A 150 1.61 8.27 6.06
N PHE A 151 2.78 8.62 6.62
CA PHE A 151 4.10 8.44 6.00
C PHE A 151 4.76 7.07 6.28
N TYR A 152 4.14 6.22 7.10
CA TYR A 152 4.73 4.92 7.49
C TYR A 152 4.99 4.01 6.28
N PRO A 153 4.15 3.96 5.22
CA PRO A 153 4.44 3.17 4.03
C PRO A 153 5.70 3.62 3.30
N LEU A 154 6.01 4.93 3.31
CA LEU A 154 7.26 5.45 2.77
C LEU A 154 8.45 4.99 3.60
N LEU A 155 8.35 4.96 4.93
CA LEU A 155 9.38 4.43 5.81
C LEU A 155 9.68 2.96 5.51
N CYS A 156 8.63 2.13 5.37
CA CYS A 156 8.76 0.74 4.96
C CYS A 156 9.38 0.60 3.56
N ALA A 157 9.03 1.48 2.62
CA ALA A 157 9.63 1.50 1.29
C ALA A 157 11.13 1.82 1.33
N LEU A 158 11.57 2.78 2.15
CA LEU A 158 13.00 3.07 2.35
C LEU A 158 13.74 1.85 2.92
N ARG A 159 13.14 1.12 3.87
CA ARG A 159 13.71 -0.13 4.39
C ARG A 159 13.78 -1.22 3.31
N LYS A 160 12.72 -1.40 2.51
CA LYS A 160 12.72 -2.34 1.38
C LYS A 160 13.81 -1.99 0.36
N LEU A 161 14.04 -0.70 0.10
CA LEU A 161 15.10 -0.24 -0.81
C LEU A 161 16.49 -0.59 -0.26
N LEU A 162 16.75 -0.35 1.02
CA LEU A 162 18.01 -0.71 1.69
C LEU A 162 18.28 -2.22 1.59
N LEU A 163 17.24 -3.04 1.75
CA LEU A 163 17.30 -4.49 1.60
C LEU A 163 17.29 -4.97 0.13
N LYS A 164 17.38 -4.05 -0.85
CA LYS A 164 17.35 -4.33 -2.30
C LYS A 164 16.09 -5.09 -2.77
N LYS A 165 14.97 -4.97 -2.04
CA LYS A 165 13.70 -5.62 -2.36
C LYS A 165 12.83 -4.82 -3.34
N ILE A 166 13.07 -3.51 -3.46
CA ILE A 166 12.38 -2.62 -4.41
C ILE A 166 13.35 -1.64 -5.07
N THR A 167 12.89 -0.94 -6.11
CA THR A 167 13.68 0.03 -6.87
C THR A 167 13.42 1.47 -6.45
N ILE A 168 14.37 2.37 -6.74
CA ILE A 168 14.25 3.81 -6.46
C ILE A 168 13.00 4.44 -7.08
N PRO A 169 12.62 4.16 -8.35
CA PRO A 169 11.40 4.73 -8.93
C PRO A 169 10.13 4.43 -8.14
N LEU A 170 10.03 3.26 -7.49
CA LEU A 170 8.89 2.93 -6.63
C LEU A 170 8.87 3.76 -5.36
N VAL A 171 10.03 3.96 -4.72
CA VAL A 171 10.14 4.84 -3.55
C VAL A 171 9.77 6.27 -3.90
N LEU A 172 10.28 6.79 -5.04
CA LEU A 172 9.95 8.13 -5.51
C LEU A 172 8.46 8.30 -5.82
N LYS A 173 7.80 7.25 -6.33
CA LYS A 173 6.35 7.26 -6.55
C LYS A 173 5.60 7.45 -5.23
N ILE A 174 5.95 6.68 -4.20
CA ILE A 174 5.32 6.77 -2.86
C ILE A 174 5.62 8.12 -2.22
N ALA A 175 6.88 8.57 -2.26
CA ALA A 175 7.33 9.85 -1.71
C ALA A 175 6.52 11.06 -2.22
N LYS A 176 6.06 10.99 -3.48
CA LYS A 176 5.30 12.04 -4.15
C LYS A 176 3.78 11.95 -3.95
N ILE A 177 3.26 10.91 -3.29
CA ILE A 177 1.84 10.86 -2.94
C ILE A 177 1.53 12.01 -1.99
N LYS A 178 0.40 12.69 -2.21
CA LYS A 178 -0.06 13.77 -1.36
C LYS A 178 -1.06 13.24 -0.33
N ASN A 179 -0.98 13.72 0.90
CA ASN A 179 -2.02 13.51 1.92
C ASN A 179 -3.24 14.41 1.62
N ASN A 180 -4.26 14.36 2.48
CA ASN A 180 -5.47 15.16 2.33
C ASN A 180 -5.23 16.68 2.44
N GLU A 181 -4.11 17.10 3.05
CA GLU A 181 -3.69 18.49 3.17
C GLU A 181 -2.85 18.95 1.96
N GLY A 182 -2.63 18.06 0.98
CA GLY A 182 -1.84 18.36 -0.21
C GLY A 182 -0.33 18.24 -0.02
N MET A 183 0.14 17.81 1.16
CA MET A 183 1.57 17.62 1.47
C MET A 183 2.08 16.28 0.96
N HIS A 184 3.26 16.29 0.36
CA HIS A 184 3.93 15.07 -0.10
C HIS A 184 4.37 14.20 1.09
N MET A 185 4.21 12.88 0.99
CA MET A 185 4.62 11.93 2.04
C MET A 185 6.06 12.11 2.49
N ALA A 186 6.97 12.48 1.58
CA ALA A 186 8.36 12.75 1.94
C ALA A 186 8.52 13.99 2.83
N ALA A 187 7.75 15.05 2.59
CA ALA A 187 7.71 16.23 3.47
C ALA A 187 7.14 15.85 4.84
N VAL A 188 6.00 15.15 4.87
CA VAL A 188 5.37 14.68 6.12
C VAL A 188 6.34 13.81 6.94
N LEU A 189 7.10 12.92 6.28
CA LEU A 189 8.13 12.11 6.93
C LEU A 189 9.24 12.98 7.55
N MET A 190 9.71 14.00 6.82
CA MET A 190 10.77 14.89 7.30
C MET A 190 10.29 15.84 8.42
N ASP A 191 9.03 16.27 8.40
CA ASP A 191 8.44 17.05 9.47
C ASP A 191 8.27 16.21 10.75
N ASN A 192 8.06 14.89 10.59
CA ASN A 192 7.97 13.92 11.67
C ASN A 192 9.28 13.15 11.89
N TYR A 193 10.45 13.79 11.68
CA TYR A 193 11.74 13.08 11.69
C TYR A 193 12.08 12.38 13.01
N VAL A 194 11.67 12.95 14.16
CA VAL A 194 11.89 12.33 15.48
C VAL A 194 11.17 10.98 15.57
N LEU A 195 9.86 10.97 15.35
CA LEU A 195 9.05 9.75 15.29
C LEU A 195 9.56 8.79 14.20
N THR A 196 9.96 9.32 13.05
CA THR A 196 10.52 8.50 11.96
C THR A 196 11.76 7.73 12.40
N ASN A 197 12.67 8.35 13.17
CA ASN A 197 13.85 7.66 13.69
C ASN A 197 13.48 6.60 14.74
N GLU A 198 12.52 6.89 15.62
CA GLU A 198 12.03 5.92 16.62
C GLU A 198 11.39 4.70 15.95
N LEU A 199 10.57 4.93 14.92
CA LEU A 199 9.98 3.86 14.12
C LEU A 199 11.04 3.06 13.36
N TRP A 200 12.09 3.73 12.87
CA TRP A 200 13.18 3.06 12.17
C TRP A 200 13.86 2.01 13.03
N GLU A 201 14.08 2.30 14.32
CA GLU A 201 14.69 1.33 15.26
C GLU A 201 13.87 0.07 15.49
N ARG A 202 12.59 0.07 15.12
CA ARG A 202 11.74 -1.14 15.20
C ARG A 202 12.06 -2.16 14.11
N PHE A 203 12.82 -1.80 13.07
CA PHE A 203 13.32 -2.78 12.12
C PHE A 203 14.49 -3.57 12.72
N PRO A 204 14.55 -4.90 12.53
CA PRO A 204 15.69 -5.67 13.05
C PRO A 204 17.01 -5.24 12.41
N GLY A 205 18.02 -5.02 13.24
CA GLY A 205 19.38 -4.67 12.81
C GLY A 205 19.52 -3.28 12.20
N SER A 206 18.61 -2.35 12.51
CA SER A 206 18.77 -0.93 12.16
C SER A 206 19.18 -0.09 13.36
N SER A 207 19.98 0.94 13.11
CA SER A 207 20.35 2.00 14.06
C SER A 207 19.73 3.35 13.67
N LYS A 208 19.64 4.29 14.61
CA LYS A 208 19.24 5.69 14.31
C LYS A 208 20.10 6.35 13.24
N THR A 209 21.39 5.98 13.17
CA THR A 209 22.32 6.55 12.19
C THR A 209 22.09 6.02 10.78
N ASP A 210 21.47 4.84 10.63
CA ASP A 210 21.30 4.20 9.33
C ASP A 210 20.36 4.99 8.43
N LEU A 211 19.23 5.48 8.95
CA LEU A 211 18.27 6.25 8.16
C LEU A 211 18.89 7.55 7.66
N ARG A 212 19.57 8.28 8.55
CA ARG A 212 20.30 9.50 8.20
C ARG A 212 21.36 9.23 7.14
N THR A 213 22.16 8.18 7.32
CA THR A 213 23.23 7.79 6.39
C THR A 213 22.66 7.39 5.04
N MET A 214 21.56 6.63 5.03
CA MET A 214 20.86 6.24 3.80
C MET A 214 20.40 7.46 3.02
N LEU A 215 19.75 8.42 3.68
CA LEU A 215 19.28 9.66 3.02
C LEU A 215 20.45 10.54 2.55
N SER A 216 21.53 10.64 3.33
CA SER A 216 22.71 11.44 2.95
C SER A 216 23.56 10.82 1.85
N THR A 217 23.49 9.51 1.66
CA THR A 217 24.24 8.78 0.60
C THR A 217 23.38 8.42 -0.59
N ALA A 218 22.07 8.63 -0.52
CA ALA A 218 21.14 8.31 -1.59
C ALA A 218 21.47 9.06 -2.91
N PRO A 219 21.06 8.48 -4.06
CA PRO A 219 21.13 9.16 -5.35
C PRO A 219 20.42 10.52 -5.33
N LYS A 220 20.86 11.42 -6.23
CA LYS A 220 20.40 12.81 -6.27
C LYS A 220 18.89 12.92 -6.39
N GLU A 221 18.23 12.01 -7.10
CA GLU A 221 16.78 12.05 -7.29
C GLU A 221 16.02 11.81 -5.97
N LEU A 222 16.53 10.92 -5.11
CA LEU A 222 15.91 10.61 -3.82
C LEU A 222 16.17 11.73 -2.81
N LYS A 223 17.38 12.30 -2.80
CA LYS A 223 17.71 13.45 -1.93
C LYS A 223 16.78 14.64 -2.14
N LYS A 224 16.42 14.93 -3.40
CA LYS A 224 15.55 16.06 -3.76
C LYS A 224 14.15 16.01 -3.15
N VAL A 225 13.64 14.82 -2.80
CA VAL A 225 12.29 14.69 -2.22
C VAL A 225 12.30 14.73 -0.69
N PHE A 226 13.43 14.46 -0.04
CA PHE A 226 13.58 14.45 1.43
C PHE A 226 14.30 15.71 1.93
N VAL A 227 13.78 16.88 1.54
CA VAL A 227 14.26 18.16 2.05
C VAL A 227 13.31 18.60 3.15
N LYS A 228 13.86 19.02 4.29
CA LYS A 228 13.05 19.58 5.37
C LYS A 228 12.45 20.90 4.89
N THR A 229 11.13 21.03 4.97
CA THR A 229 10.44 22.30 4.78
C THR A 229 10.78 23.20 5.96
N ASN A 230 11.39 24.36 5.68
CA ASN A 230 11.71 25.38 6.69
C ASN A 230 10.45 26.11 7.15
#